data_AF-A0A925S6C1-F1
#
_entry.id   AF-A0A925S6C1-F1
#
_cell.length_a   1.000
_cell.length_b   1.000
_cell.length_c   1.000
_cell.angle_alpha   90.00
_cell.angle_beta   90.00
_cell.angle_gamma   90.00
#
_symmetry.space_group_name_H-M   'P 1'
#
loop_
_entity.id
_entity.type
_entity.pdbx_description
1 polymer ?
#
loop_
_entity_poly.entity_id
_entity_poly.type
_entity_poly.pdbx_seq_one_letter_code
_entity_poly.pdbx_strand_id
1 'polypeptide(L)'
;MPLQMKLAKTLTVGLSALYLVASTFVVPNRALSVEIIAEPTRSHSSINVESGQAEVIQMILDGKLKEAEDQLSEEIHDEKDKFRKRDLNYMLAAVLKMEENSTSARKHLQIVLNDEPPANDPQKQLHHALLLKRIGDCYYGERKFKDALASYNAALLISQALP
;
A
#
# COMPACT_ATOMS: atom_id res chain seq x y z
N MET A 1 -6.01 -48.81 23.98
CA MET A 1 -7.21 -48.46 23.20
C MET A 1 -7.20 -46.95 22.95
N PRO A 2 -7.47 -46.51 21.71
CA PRO A 2 -7.26 -45.15 21.22
C PRO A 2 -8.54 -44.31 21.28
N LEU A 3 -8.44 -42.98 21.19
CA LEU A 3 -9.48 -42.18 20.55
C LEU A 3 -8.82 -41.12 19.65
N GLN A 4 -9.04 -41.28 18.34
CA GLN A 4 -8.86 -40.27 17.32
C GLN A 4 -10.17 -39.51 17.11
N MET A 5 -10.07 -38.22 16.78
CA MET A 5 -10.99 -37.43 15.91
C MET A 5 -10.21 -36.14 15.58
N LYS A 6 -9.72 -35.83 14.37
CA LYS A 6 -10.29 -35.63 13.01
C LYS A 6 -11.39 -34.57 12.91
N LEU A 7 -11.03 -33.48 12.18
CA LEU A 7 -11.81 -32.54 11.36
C LEU A 7 -12.90 -31.69 12.08
N ALA A 8 -13.20 -30.44 11.72
CA ALA A 8 -13.26 -29.84 10.39
C ALA A 8 -13.11 -28.29 10.42
N LYS A 9 -12.79 -27.74 9.25
CA LYS A 9 -12.85 -26.32 8.88
C LYS A 9 -14.30 -25.82 8.83
N THR A 10 -14.54 -24.58 9.26
CA THR A 10 -15.56 -23.73 8.64
C THR A 10 -15.20 -22.26 8.77
N LEU A 11 -15.01 -21.61 7.62
CA LEU A 11 -14.99 -20.17 7.42
C LEU A 11 -16.40 -19.63 7.72
N THR A 12 -16.52 -18.49 8.38
CA THR A 12 -17.73 -17.66 8.24
C THR A 12 -17.31 -16.20 8.20
N VAL A 13 -17.45 -15.61 7.02
CA VAL A 13 -17.30 -14.18 6.75
C VAL A 13 -18.49 -13.47 7.39
N GLY A 14 -18.23 -12.59 8.36
CA GLY A 14 -19.22 -11.75 9.02
C GLY A 14 -19.09 -10.31 8.55
N LEU A 15 -19.81 -9.97 7.50
CA LEU A 15 -20.04 -8.62 7.01
C LEU A 15 -20.96 -7.86 8.01
N SER A 16 -20.72 -6.56 8.15
CA SER A 16 -21.67 -5.52 8.59
C SER A 16 -21.80 -5.22 10.09
N ALA A 17 -21.41 -4.00 10.46
CA ALA A 17 -22.17 -3.18 11.40
C ALA A 17 -22.07 -1.71 10.99
N LEU A 18 -22.95 -1.30 10.07
CA LEU A 18 -23.37 0.11 9.96
C LEU A 18 -24.04 0.47 11.30
N TYR A 19 -23.50 1.43 12.03
CA TYR A 19 -24.21 2.07 13.12
C TYR A 19 -25.21 3.07 12.52
N LEU A 20 -26.50 2.69 12.51
CA LEU A 20 -27.60 3.60 12.23
C LEU A 20 -28.04 4.23 13.55
N VAL A 21 -27.79 5.52 13.73
CA VAL A 21 -28.40 6.31 14.81
C VAL A 21 -29.79 6.72 14.34
N ALA A 22 -30.82 6.04 14.83
CA ALA A 22 -32.20 6.46 14.64
C ALA A 22 -32.68 7.19 15.90
N SER A 23 -32.62 8.52 15.88
CA SER A 23 -33.30 9.38 16.85
C SER A 23 -34.80 9.29 16.59
N THR A 24 -35.56 8.75 17.55
CA THR A 24 -37.01 8.69 17.48
C THR A 24 -37.64 10.07 17.69
N PHE A 25 -38.26 10.63 16.65
CA PHE A 25 -39.32 11.62 16.82
C PHE A 25 -40.57 11.14 16.08
N VAL A 26 -41.64 11.00 16.85
CA VAL A 26 -42.98 10.59 16.43
C VAL A 26 -43.71 11.78 15.84
N VAL A 27 -44.10 11.72 14.56
CA VAL A 27 -45.25 12.47 14.01
C VAL A 27 -45.90 11.61 12.92
N PRO A 28 -47.25 11.42 12.91
CA PRO A 28 -47.89 10.50 12.00
C PRO A 28 -48.33 11.18 10.69
N ASN A 29 -48.18 10.42 9.60
CA ASN A 29 -49.06 10.37 8.43
C ASN A 29 -49.07 11.58 7.46
N ARG A 30 -48.19 11.54 6.43
CA ARG A 30 -48.53 11.88 5.02
C ARG A 30 -47.33 11.64 4.09
N ALA A 31 -47.62 10.92 3.00
CA ALA A 31 -46.91 10.84 1.71
C ALA A 31 -45.37 10.82 1.69
N LEU A 32 -44.84 9.64 1.36
CA LEU A 32 -43.46 9.38 0.95
C LEU A 32 -43.06 10.26 -0.26
N SER A 33 -42.18 11.22 -0.02
CA SER A 33 -41.22 11.71 -1.01
C SER A 33 -39.88 11.81 -0.30
N VAL A 34 -39.11 10.71 -0.35
CA VAL A 34 -37.72 10.69 0.10
C VAL A 34 -36.92 11.41 -0.98
N GLU A 35 -36.68 12.69 -0.74
CA GLU A 35 -35.72 13.47 -1.51
C GLU A 35 -34.33 12.97 -1.10
N ILE A 36 -33.78 12.04 -1.91
CA ILE A 36 -32.39 11.61 -1.77
C ILE A 36 -31.53 12.79 -2.20
N ILE A 37 -31.16 13.63 -1.22
CA ILE A 37 -30.06 14.57 -1.40
C ILE A 37 -28.80 13.71 -1.48
N ALA A 38 -28.46 13.30 -2.70
CA ALA A 38 -27.19 12.67 -3.01
C ALA A 38 -26.11 13.70 -2.67
N GLU A 39 -25.47 13.53 -1.50
CA GLU A 39 -24.18 14.16 -1.26
C GLU A 39 -23.25 13.77 -2.41
N PRO A 40 -22.46 14.71 -2.96
CA PRO A 40 -21.55 14.40 -4.05
C PRO A 40 -20.56 13.37 -3.52
N THR A 41 -20.66 12.16 -4.06
CA THR A 41 -19.70 11.08 -3.86
C THR A 41 -18.30 11.68 -3.96
N ARG A 42 -17.54 11.58 -2.86
CA ARG A 42 -16.10 11.80 -2.87
C ARG A 42 -15.56 11.12 -4.12
N SER A 43 -14.93 11.92 -4.98
CA SER A 43 -14.22 11.48 -6.16
C SER A 43 -13.41 10.25 -5.79
N HIS A 44 -13.91 9.07 -6.14
CA HIS A 44 -13.09 7.87 -6.18
C HIS A 44 -12.12 8.17 -7.30
N SER A 45 -10.94 8.67 -6.96
CA SER A 45 -9.83 8.71 -7.89
C SER A 45 -9.63 7.27 -8.35
N SER A 46 -10.13 6.96 -9.53
CA SER A 46 -9.84 5.71 -10.20
C SER A 46 -8.33 5.69 -10.36
N ILE A 47 -7.66 4.90 -9.52
CA ILE A 47 -6.25 4.60 -9.72
C ILE A 47 -6.26 3.83 -11.03
N ASN A 48 -5.78 4.48 -12.10
CA ASN A 48 -5.63 3.84 -13.39
C ASN A 48 -4.44 2.89 -13.26
N VAL A 49 -4.70 1.69 -12.75
CA VAL A 49 -3.69 0.64 -12.64
C VAL A 49 -3.45 0.16 -14.07
N GLU A 50 -2.28 0.48 -14.62
CA GLU A 50 -1.89 -0.04 -15.93
C GLU A 50 -1.97 -1.57 -15.92
N SER A 51 -2.31 -2.17 -17.06
CA SER A 51 -2.66 -3.60 -17.13
C SER A 51 -1.58 -4.53 -16.55
N GLY A 52 -0.30 -4.17 -16.68
CA GLY A 52 0.82 -4.94 -16.11
C GLY A 52 0.88 -4.87 -14.57
N GLN A 53 0.60 -3.72 -13.97
CA GLN A 53 0.60 -3.57 -12.52
C GLN A 53 -0.58 -4.30 -11.87
N ALA A 54 -1.73 -4.38 -12.55
CA ALA A 54 -2.89 -5.11 -12.04
C ALA A 54 -2.62 -6.62 -11.93
N GLU A 55 -1.91 -7.18 -12.91
CA GLU A 55 -1.50 -8.58 -12.91
C GLU A 55 -0.52 -8.87 -11.78
N VAL A 56 0.51 -8.02 -11.60
CA VAL A 56 1.47 -8.12 -10.49
C VAL A 56 0.76 -8.05 -9.13
N ILE A 57 -0.20 -7.13 -8.96
CA ILE A 57 -0.99 -7.04 -7.73
C ILE A 57 -1.76 -8.34 -7.49
N GLN A 58 -2.36 -8.91 -8.52
CA GLN A 58 -3.08 -10.18 -8.40
C GLN A 58 -2.13 -11.32 -7.99
N MET A 59 -0.93 -11.41 -8.58
CA MET A 59 0.09 -12.38 -8.19
C MET A 59 0.47 -12.24 -6.71
N ILE A 60 0.64 -11.01 -6.22
CA ILE A 60 0.94 -10.74 -4.80
C ILE A 60 -0.21 -11.23 -3.91
N LEU A 61 -1.46 -10.96 -4.28
CA LEU A 61 -2.65 -11.42 -3.54
C LEU A 61 -2.77 -12.95 -3.52
N ASP A 62 -2.35 -13.60 -4.59
CA ASP A 62 -2.34 -15.07 -4.71
C ASP A 62 -1.11 -15.70 -4.00
N GLY A 63 -0.23 -14.89 -3.40
CA GLY A 63 0.98 -15.35 -2.71
C GLY A 63 2.12 -15.76 -3.67
N LYS A 64 2.00 -15.46 -4.95
CA LYS A 64 2.98 -15.76 -6.01
C LYS A 64 4.07 -14.69 -6.08
N LEU A 65 4.73 -14.45 -4.95
CA LEU A 65 5.71 -13.36 -4.82
C LEU A 65 6.87 -13.49 -5.80
N LYS A 66 7.33 -14.73 -6.06
CA LYS A 66 8.42 -14.98 -6.99
C LYS A 66 8.05 -14.68 -8.45
N GLU A 67 6.83 -15.05 -8.87
CA GLU A 67 6.33 -14.72 -10.21
C GLU A 67 6.22 -13.19 -10.38
N ALA A 68 5.73 -12.49 -9.36
CA ALA A 68 5.66 -11.03 -9.34
C ALA A 68 7.06 -10.37 -9.40
N GLU A 69 8.04 -10.91 -8.67
CA GLU A 69 9.43 -10.43 -8.72
C GLU A 69 10.03 -10.58 -10.13
N ASP A 70 9.86 -11.74 -10.74
CA ASP A 70 10.41 -12.05 -12.07
C ASP A 70 9.77 -11.17 -13.15
N GLN A 71 8.44 -11.01 -13.14
CA GLN A 71 7.72 -10.15 -14.08
C GLN A 71 8.15 -8.68 -13.96
N LEU A 72 8.23 -8.14 -12.73
CA LEU A 72 8.66 -6.76 -12.51
C LEU A 72 10.12 -6.55 -12.94
N SER A 73 10.98 -7.54 -12.72
CA SER A 73 12.40 -7.46 -13.08
C SER A 73 12.60 -7.41 -14.59
N GLU A 74 11.82 -8.20 -15.34
CA GLU A 74 11.78 -8.16 -16.81
C GLU A 74 11.27 -6.80 -17.31
N GLU A 75 10.14 -6.32 -16.76
CA GLU A 75 9.57 -5.03 -17.17
C GLU A 75 10.55 -3.87 -16.89
N ILE A 76 11.24 -3.87 -15.75
CA ILE A 76 12.27 -2.86 -15.43
C ILE A 76 13.43 -2.91 -16.42
N HIS A 77 13.84 -4.09 -16.89
CA HIS A 77 14.94 -4.24 -17.83
C HIS A 77 14.65 -3.52 -19.15
N ASP A 78 13.44 -3.72 -19.68
CA ASP A 78 13.01 -3.20 -20.97
C ASP A 78 12.46 -1.76 -20.90
N GLU A 79 12.09 -1.29 -19.70
CA GLU A 79 11.51 0.04 -19.52
C GLU A 79 12.50 1.17 -19.80
N LYS A 80 12.07 2.08 -20.69
CA LYS A 80 12.82 3.26 -21.13
C LYS A 80 12.31 4.54 -20.49
N ASP A 81 11.02 4.60 -20.15
CA ASP A 81 10.46 5.75 -19.46
C ASP A 81 10.95 5.79 -18.01
N LYS A 82 11.63 6.88 -17.65
CA LYS A 82 12.24 7.02 -16.33
C LYS A 82 11.21 7.03 -15.22
N PHE A 83 10.03 7.63 -15.44
CA PHE A 83 8.99 7.73 -14.42
C PHE A 83 8.40 6.34 -14.15
N ARG A 84 8.06 5.59 -15.19
CA ARG A 84 7.53 4.23 -15.12
C ARG A 84 8.54 3.27 -14.52
N LYS A 85 9.81 3.35 -14.93
CA LYS A 85 10.90 2.53 -14.37
C LYS A 85 11.03 2.74 -12.86
N ARG A 86 10.86 3.98 -12.38
CA ARG A 86 10.87 4.29 -10.95
C ARG A 86 9.70 3.64 -10.23
N ASP A 87 8.47 3.75 -10.76
CA ASP A 87 7.28 3.14 -10.14
C ASP A 87 7.40 1.61 -10.06
N LEU A 88 7.94 0.98 -11.10
CA LEU A 88 8.24 -0.45 -11.11
C LEU A 88 9.29 -0.83 -10.06
N ASN A 89 10.36 -0.04 -9.91
CA ASN A 89 11.36 -0.27 -8.86
C ASN A 89 10.74 -0.15 -7.45
N TYR A 90 9.81 0.79 -7.25
CA TYR A 90 9.10 0.91 -5.98
C TYR A 90 8.23 -0.31 -5.69
N MET A 91 7.50 -0.80 -6.70
CA MET A 91 6.66 -1.99 -6.57
C MET A 91 7.49 -3.25 -6.31
N LEU A 92 8.59 -3.43 -7.05
CA LEU A 92 9.52 -4.56 -6.86
C LEU A 92 10.12 -4.55 -5.45
N ALA A 93 10.49 -3.39 -4.93
CA ALA A 93 10.96 -3.28 -3.55
C ALA A 93 9.92 -3.76 -2.53
N ALA A 94 8.64 -3.51 -2.76
CA ALA A 94 7.56 -3.99 -1.89
C ALA A 94 7.46 -5.53 -1.93
N VAL A 95 7.49 -6.13 -3.13
CA VAL A 95 7.49 -7.60 -3.31
C VAL A 95 8.67 -8.23 -2.58
N LEU A 96 9.89 -7.73 -2.85
CA LEU A 96 11.11 -8.22 -2.21
C LEU A 96 11.07 -8.09 -0.68
N LYS A 97 10.40 -7.04 -0.16
CA LYS A 97 10.24 -6.88 1.29
C LYS A 97 9.27 -7.91 1.86
N MET A 98 8.21 -8.28 1.13
CA MET A 98 7.30 -9.37 1.52
C MET A 98 7.99 -10.73 1.54
N GLU A 99 8.99 -10.94 0.67
CA GLU A 99 9.87 -12.12 0.68
C GLU A 99 11.00 -12.05 1.72
N GLU A 100 10.94 -11.09 2.64
CA GLU A 100 11.96 -10.81 3.66
C GLU A 100 13.35 -10.42 3.11
N ASN A 101 13.48 -10.23 1.79
CA ASN A 101 14.70 -9.80 1.11
C ASN A 101 14.92 -8.29 1.24
N SER A 102 15.21 -7.87 2.47
CA SER A 102 15.39 -6.46 2.84
C SER A 102 16.56 -5.79 2.10
N THR A 103 17.59 -6.56 1.74
CA THR A 103 18.77 -6.02 1.04
C THR A 103 18.46 -5.63 -0.40
N SER A 104 17.79 -6.50 -1.16
CA SER A 104 17.38 -6.18 -2.53
C SER A 104 16.31 -5.09 -2.53
N ALA A 105 15.32 -5.18 -1.64
CA ALA A 105 14.29 -4.15 -1.50
C ALA A 105 14.91 -2.76 -1.30
N ARG A 106 15.89 -2.63 -0.39
CA ARG A 106 16.60 -1.37 -0.15
C ARG A 106 17.31 -0.84 -1.39
N LYS A 107 17.96 -1.70 -2.17
CA LYS A 107 18.66 -1.28 -3.41
C LYS A 107 17.68 -0.62 -4.38
N HIS A 108 16.52 -1.23 -4.59
CA HIS A 108 15.48 -0.67 -5.47
C HIS A 108 14.89 0.64 -4.93
N LEU A 109 14.61 0.74 -3.62
CA LEU A 109 14.15 2.00 -3.02
C LEU A 109 15.20 3.11 -3.12
N GLN A 110 16.49 2.78 -3.06
CA GLN A 110 17.56 3.78 -3.22
C GLN A 110 17.61 4.32 -4.66
N ILE A 111 17.30 3.49 -5.67
CA ILE A 111 17.15 3.96 -7.06
C ILE A 111 16.01 4.98 -7.13
N VAL A 112 14.85 4.66 -6.56
CA VAL A 112 13.69 5.58 -6.51
C VAL A 112 14.07 6.89 -5.82
N LEU A 113 14.75 6.82 -4.67
CA LEU A 113 15.12 8.00 -3.87
C LEU A 113 16.07 8.92 -4.62
N ASN A 114 17.05 8.36 -5.34
CA ASN A 114 18.01 9.13 -6.12
C ASN A 114 17.37 9.86 -7.31
N ASP A 115 16.22 9.37 -7.78
CA ASP A 115 15.46 9.96 -8.88
C ASP A 115 14.41 10.99 -8.42
N GLU A 116 14.19 11.13 -7.11
CA GLU A 116 13.23 12.06 -6.51
C GLU A 116 13.88 12.98 -5.47
N PRO A 117 14.47 14.11 -5.89
CA PRO A 117 14.94 15.09 -4.93
C PRO A 117 13.76 15.69 -4.15
N PRO A 118 13.99 16.12 -2.89
CA PRO A 118 12.95 16.75 -2.09
C PRO A 118 12.38 17.96 -2.81
N ALA A 119 11.06 17.95 -3.04
CA ALA A 119 10.34 19.02 -3.72
C ALA A 119 9.69 19.97 -2.71
N ASN A 120 9.29 21.16 -3.16
CA ASN A 120 8.49 22.12 -2.36
C ASN A 120 6.99 21.77 -2.31
N ASP A 121 6.59 20.73 -3.03
CA ASP A 121 5.20 20.27 -3.09
C ASP A 121 4.92 19.32 -1.90
N PRO A 122 3.88 19.59 -1.08
CA PRO A 122 3.58 18.77 0.10
C PRO A 122 3.35 17.29 -0.21
N GLN A 123 2.74 16.97 -1.36
CA GLN A 123 2.48 15.59 -1.75
C GLN A 123 3.79 14.85 -2.08
N LYS A 124 4.71 15.49 -2.79
CA LYS A 124 6.06 14.95 -3.03
C LYS A 124 6.88 14.85 -1.77
N GLN A 125 6.75 15.80 -0.83
CA GLN A 125 7.40 15.71 0.48
C GLN A 125 6.89 14.52 1.29
N LEU A 126 5.57 14.30 1.30
CA LEU A 126 4.98 13.12 1.93
C LEU A 126 5.48 11.82 1.28
N HIS A 127 5.51 11.75 -0.06
CA HIS A 127 6.05 10.59 -0.77
C HIS A 127 7.52 10.32 -0.39
N HIS A 128 8.35 11.36 -0.38
CA HIS A 128 9.76 11.27 0.00
C HIS A 128 9.94 10.79 1.45
N ALA A 129 9.11 11.28 2.39
CA ALA A 129 9.13 10.81 3.77
C ALA A 129 8.74 9.32 3.88
N LEU A 130 7.71 8.88 3.16
CA LEU A 130 7.31 7.47 3.13
C LEU A 130 8.39 6.58 2.52
N LEU A 131 9.08 7.05 1.48
CA LEU A 131 10.20 6.34 0.87
C LEU A 131 11.37 6.16 1.85
N LEU A 132 11.76 7.22 2.56
CA LEU A 132 12.78 7.15 3.62
C LEU A 132 12.38 6.19 4.74
N LYS A 133 11.11 6.21 5.15
CA LYS A 133 10.58 5.26 6.14
C LYS A 133 10.75 3.81 5.67
N ARG A 134 10.39 3.51 4.42
CA ARG A 134 10.53 2.15 3.85
C ARG A 134 11.99 1.70 3.73
N ILE A 135 12.90 2.62 3.41
CA ILE A 135 14.35 2.35 3.46
C ILE A 135 14.78 2.02 4.90
N GLY A 136 14.26 2.74 5.89
CA GLY A 136 14.46 2.46 7.31
C GLY A 136 13.98 1.06 7.70
N ASP A 137 12.80 0.63 7.23
CA ASP A 137 12.28 -0.73 7.47
C ASP A 137 13.19 -1.81 6.89
N CYS A 138 13.82 -1.53 5.75
CA CYS A 138 14.78 -2.43 5.14
C CYS A 138 16.07 -2.50 5.96
N TYR A 139 16.63 -1.36 6.38
CA TYR A 139 17.78 -1.33 7.28
C TYR A 139 17.51 -2.05 8.61
N TYR A 140 16.31 -1.90 9.15
CA TYR A 140 15.89 -2.61 10.36
C TYR A 140 15.87 -4.13 10.13
N GLY A 141 15.31 -4.59 9.00
CA GLY A 141 15.35 -5.99 8.59
C GLY A 141 16.77 -6.53 8.41
N GLU A 142 17.70 -5.70 7.91
CA GLU A 142 19.13 -6.01 7.81
C GLU A 142 19.88 -5.94 9.16
N ARG A 143 19.18 -5.64 10.28
CA ARG A 143 19.77 -5.40 11.62
C ARG A 143 20.75 -4.23 11.68
N LYS A 144 20.68 -3.32 10.71
CA LYS A 144 21.47 -2.08 10.65
C LYS A 144 20.74 -0.96 11.37
N PHE A 145 20.65 -1.07 12.70
CA PHE A 145 19.79 -0.20 13.50
C PHE A 145 20.17 1.28 13.46
N LYS A 146 21.46 1.60 13.31
CA LYS A 146 21.93 3.00 13.18
C LYS A 146 21.41 3.64 11.89
N ASP A 147 21.53 2.93 10.78
CA ASP A 147 21.06 3.40 9.47
C ASP A 147 19.53 3.50 9.44
N ALA A 148 18.84 2.51 10.04
CA ALA A 148 17.39 2.54 10.18
C ALA A 148 16.92 3.79 10.96
N LEU A 149 17.53 4.06 12.12
CA LEU A 149 17.20 5.23 12.93
C LEU A 149 17.47 6.54 12.16
N ALA A 150 18.57 6.63 11.42
CA ALA A 150 18.86 7.78 10.58
C ALA A 150 17.76 8.00 9.52
N SER A 151 17.34 6.95 8.82
CA SER A 151 16.26 7.02 7.82
C SER A 151 14.92 7.41 8.43
N TYR A 152 14.57 6.84 9.59
CA TYR A 152 13.33 7.21 10.29
C TYR A 152 13.33 8.65 10.78
N ASN A 153 14.45 9.14 11.32
CA ASN A 153 14.57 10.53 11.73
C ASN A 153 14.43 11.48 10.54
N ALA A 154 15.03 11.15 9.40
CA ALA A 154 14.87 11.95 8.18
C ALA A 154 13.40 11.99 7.71
N ALA A 155 12.71 10.85 7.72
CA ALA A 155 11.29 10.78 7.40
C ALA A 155 10.42 11.61 8.37
N LEU A 156 10.72 11.54 9.66
CA LEU A 156 9.99 12.27 10.71
C LEU A 156 10.17 13.79 10.55
N LEU A 157 11.40 14.26 10.30
CA LEU A 157 11.69 15.67 10.09
C LEU A 157 10.88 16.27 8.94
N ILE A 158 10.80 15.55 7.81
CA ILE A 158 9.99 15.99 6.66
C ILE A 158 8.51 16.00 7.03
N SER A 159 8.02 14.93 7.68
CA SER A 159 6.61 14.79 8.04
C SER A 159 6.14 15.87 9.03
N GLN A 160 7.02 16.32 9.93
CA GLN A 160 6.74 17.40 10.88
C GLN A 160 6.73 18.79 10.23
N ALA A 161 7.37 18.94 9.07
CA ALA A 161 7.43 20.19 8.32
C ALA A 161 6.29 20.35 7.30
N LEU A 162 5.44 19.33 7.13
CA LEU A 162 4.26 19.40 6.26
C LEU A 162 3.20 20.33 6.87
N PRO A 163 2.53 21.17 6.05
CA PRO A 163 1.52 22.13 6.50
C PRO A 163 0.18 21.49 6.93
#